data_AF-A0A930NMR0-F1
#
_entry.id   AF-A0A930NMR0-F1
#
_cell.length_a   1.000
_cell.length_b   1.000
_cell.length_c   1.000
_cell.angle_alpha   90.00
_cell.angle_beta   90.00
_cell.angle_gamma   90.00
#
_symmetry.space_group_name_H-M   'P 1'
#
loop_
_entity.id
_entity.type
_entity.pdbx_description
1 polymer ?
#
loop_
_entity_poly.entity_id
_entity_poly.type
_entity_poly.pdbx_seq_one_letter_code
_entity_poly.pdbx_strand_id
1 'polypeptide(L)'
;MKKIIALLSSLILTSCSMFNSEAPYKRFFSEKEYPIIQAIHDCDKDKILDMMHKGWNVNSMGKHGMSYLLYAIWEHNYDMTKFLLENGANPNFVSVFWEVKPEETVRILPLETVCYKDYNINFVKLLIKYGANPNDTRAQLPLFAAALYKDKQKIEYLLEYGADINQFNSSKETVIIDQAITA
;
A
#
# COMPACT_ATOMS: atom_id res chain seq x y z
N MET A 1 -2.30 44.64 -41.18
CA MET A 1 -3.65 44.43 -41.75
C MET A 1 -3.99 42.95 -41.70
N LYS A 2 -5.19 42.64 -41.17
CA LYS A 2 -5.97 41.38 -41.18
C LYS A 2 -5.65 40.48 -42.38
N LYS A 3 -5.63 39.14 -42.27
CA LYS A 3 -6.84 38.32 -42.13
C LYS A 3 -6.64 37.03 -41.32
N ILE A 4 -7.59 36.83 -40.42
CA ILE A 4 -8.03 35.58 -39.81
C ILE A 4 -8.80 34.77 -40.86
N ILE A 5 -8.52 33.48 -41.01
CA ILE A 5 -9.52 32.45 -41.38
C ILE A 5 -9.26 31.23 -40.49
N ALA A 6 -10.25 30.92 -39.67
CA ALA A 6 -10.36 29.75 -38.81
C ALA A 6 -11.13 28.62 -39.52
N LEU A 7 -11.21 27.47 -38.84
CA LEU A 7 -12.05 26.27 -39.06
C LEU A 7 -11.34 25.15 -39.86
N LEU A 8 -11.33 23.86 -39.47
CA LEU A 8 -12.04 23.12 -38.42
C LEU A 8 -11.38 21.73 -38.24
N SER A 9 -11.41 21.22 -37.00
CA SER A 9 -11.55 19.81 -36.61
C SER A 9 -10.57 18.76 -37.16
N SER A 10 -9.52 18.48 -36.38
CA SER A 10 -9.31 17.12 -35.87
C SER A 10 -8.53 17.21 -34.56
N LEU A 11 -9.27 17.37 -33.47
CA LEU A 11 -8.75 17.22 -32.12
C LEU A 11 -8.54 15.71 -31.89
N ILE A 12 -7.53 15.12 -32.53
CA ILE A 12 -6.93 13.91 -32.00
C ILE A 12 -5.98 14.42 -30.93
N LEU A 13 -6.52 14.71 -29.75
CA LEU A 13 -5.72 14.64 -28.53
C LEU A 13 -5.32 13.16 -28.42
N THR A 14 -4.26 12.77 -29.13
CA THR A 14 -3.53 11.56 -28.83
C THR A 14 -3.12 11.72 -27.37
N SER A 15 -3.76 10.94 -26.51
CA SER A 15 -3.53 10.82 -25.08
C SER A 15 -2.13 10.24 -24.76
N CYS A 16 -1.14 10.55 -25.58
CA CYS A 16 0.15 9.88 -25.64
C CYS A 16 1.32 10.78 -25.19
N SER A 17 1.08 11.96 -24.63
CA SER A 17 2.16 12.82 -24.13
C SER A 17 2.27 12.91 -22.59
N MET A 18 1.53 12.09 -21.82
CA MET A 18 1.69 12.02 -20.35
C MET A 18 2.46 10.79 -19.84
N PHE A 19 2.88 9.86 -20.70
CA PHE A 19 3.50 8.58 -20.30
C PHE A 19 5.03 8.58 -20.37
N ASN A 20 5.70 9.67 -20.01
CA ASN A 20 7.17 9.77 -20.13
C ASN A 20 7.95 9.88 -18.82
N SER A 21 7.31 9.59 -17.68
CA SER A 21 8.00 9.01 -16.52
C SER A 21 7.48 7.59 -16.37
N GLU A 22 8.35 6.59 -16.36
CA GLU A 22 7.93 5.20 -16.13
C GLU A 22 7.00 5.14 -14.93
N ALA A 23 5.75 4.73 -15.15
CA ALA A 23 4.77 4.75 -14.08
C ALA A 23 5.30 3.91 -12.90
N PRO A 24 5.21 4.42 -11.66
CA PRO A 24 5.93 3.90 -10.49
C PRO A 24 5.68 2.40 -10.23
N TYR A 25 4.60 1.86 -10.75
CA TYR A 25 4.21 0.45 -10.63
C TYR A 25 4.95 -0.53 -11.55
N LYS A 26 5.64 -0.09 -12.62
CA LYS A 26 6.30 -1.01 -13.59
C LYS A 26 7.35 -1.92 -12.94
N ARG A 27 7.90 -1.52 -11.80
CA ARG A 27 8.87 -2.32 -11.03
C ARG A 27 8.23 -3.49 -10.28
N PHE A 28 6.93 -3.41 -9.98
CA PHE A 28 6.24 -4.37 -9.10
C PHE A 28 5.26 -5.28 -9.86
N PHE A 29 4.88 -4.87 -11.06
CA PHE A 29 3.83 -5.47 -11.87
C PHE A 29 4.30 -5.68 -13.31
N SER A 30 3.87 -6.76 -13.93
CA SER A 30 4.05 -7.01 -15.36
C SER A 30 2.91 -6.39 -16.18
N GLU A 31 3.07 -6.34 -17.50
CA GLU A 31 2.05 -5.81 -18.41
C GLU A 31 0.67 -6.47 -18.23
N LYS A 32 0.65 -7.74 -17.81
CA LYS A 32 -0.58 -8.46 -17.49
C LYS A 32 -1.40 -7.79 -16.38
N GLU A 33 -0.73 -7.16 -15.42
CA GLU A 33 -1.37 -6.51 -14.27
C GLU A 33 -1.66 -5.02 -14.50
N TYR A 34 -1.12 -4.39 -15.55
CA TYR A 34 -1.34 -2.94 -15.78
C TYR A 34 -2.81 -2.53 -15.82
N PRO A 35 -3.74 -3.29 -16.42
CA PRO A 35 -5.14 -2.89 -16.45
C PRO A 35 -5.78 -2.74 -15.06
N ILE A 36 -5.45 -3.61 -14.10
CA ILE A 36 -5.98 -3.56 -12.73
C ILE A 36 -5.23 -2.51 -11.89
N ILE A 37 -3.92 -2.37 -12.10
CA ILE A 37 -3.11 -1.37 -11.42
C ILE A 37 -3.51 0.05 -11.79
N GLN A 38 -3.77 0.30 -13.07
CA GLN A 38 -4.32 1.57 -13.52
C GLN A 38 -5.70 1.82 -12.89
N ALA A 39 -6.56 0.79 -12.79
CA ALA A 39 -7.86 0.94 -12.15
C ALA A 39 -7.76 1.30 -10.66
N ILE A 40 -6.79 0.72 -9.94
CA ILE A 40 -6.51 1.06 -8.54
C ILE A 40 -6.00 2.50 -8.42
N HIS A 41 -5.07 2.91 -9.28
CA HIS A 41 -4.52 4.28 -9.31
C HIS A 41 -5.61 5.32 -9.62
N ASP A 42 -6.44 5.07 -10.63
CA ASP A 42 -7.50 5.99 -11.08
C ASP A 42 -8.76 5.97 -10.20
N CYS A 43 -8.78 5.18 -9.13
CA CYS A 43 -9.96 4.95 -8.30
C CYS A 43 -11.17 4.35 -9.06
N ASP A 44 -10.95 3.62 -10.15
CA ASP A 44 -12.01 3.05 -11.00
C ASP A 44 -12.62 1.79 -10.36
N LYS A 45 -13.50 2.00 -9.39
CA LYS A 45 -14.19 0.96 -8.62
C LYS A 45 -15.04 0.04 -9.50
N ASP A 46 -15.70 0.58 -10.51
CA ASP A 46 -16.58 -0.18 -11.40
C ASP A 46 -15.77 -1.19 -12.22
N LYS A 47 -14.60 -0.77 -12.74
CA LYS A 47 -13.68 -1.67 -13.44
C LYS A 47 -13.09 -2.73 -12.52
N ILE A 48 -12.77 -2.40 -11.27
CA ILE A 48 -12.30 -3.39 -10.29
C ILE A 48 -13.39 -4.43 -10.03
N LEU A 49 -14.65 -4.02 -9.84
CA LEU A 49 -15.77 -4.95 -9.66
C LEU A 49 -15.97 -5.85 -10.87
N ASP A 50 -15.96 -5.30 -12.09
CA ASP A 50 -16.02 -6.09 -13.33
C ASP A 50 -14.88 -7.12 -13.42
N MET A 51 -13.66 -6.73 -13.05
CA MET A 51 -12.51 -7.64 -13.00
C MET A 51 -12.69 -8.75 -11.96
N MET A 52 -13.20 -8.43 -10.76
CA MET A 52 -13.54 -9.42 -9.74
C MET A 52 -14.59 -10.42 -10.25
N HIS A 53 -15.63 -9.94 -10.94
CA HIS A 53 -16.64 -10.79 -11.58
C HIS A 53 -16.05 -11.71 -12.66
N LYS A 54 -14.99 -11.26 -13.34
CA LYS A 54 -14.22 -12.06 -14.30
C LYS A 54 -13.18 -12.99 -13.65
N GLY A 55 -13.19 -13.09 -12.32
CA GLY A 55 -12.35 -14.01 -11.56
C GLY A 55 -11.01 -13.44 -11.11
N TRP A 56 -10.77 -12.13 -11.24
CA TRP A 56 -9.62 -11.52 -10.59
C TRP A 56 -9.74 -11.62 -9.07
N ASN A 57 -8.67 -12.08 -8.43
CA ASN A 57 -8.62 -12.28 -6.98
C ASN A 57 -7.98 -11.07 -6.31
N VAL A 58 -8.74 -10.37 -5.48
CA VAL A 58 -8.25 -9.22 -4.69
C VAL A 58 -7.08 -9.58 -3.75
N ASN A 59 -6.99 -10.85 -3.33
CA ASN A 59 -5.92 -11.41 -2.51
C ASN A 59 -4.84 -12.10 -3.36
N SER A 60 -4.50 -11.50 -4.50
CA SER A 60 -3.34 -11.91 -5.30
C SER A 60 -2.28 -10.81 -5.33
N MET A 61 -1.14 -11.10 -5.93
CA MET A 61 -0.01 -10.20 -6.04
C MET A 61 0.49 -10.13 -7.47
N GLY A 62 1.10 -9.00 -7.82
CA GLY A 62 1.73 -8.80 -9.12
C GLY A 62 2.95 -9.69 -9.33
N LYS A 63 3.49 -9.61 -10.55
CA LYS A 63 4.67 -10.40 -10.93
C LYS A 63 5.81 -10.30 -9.93
N HIS A 64 6.05 -9.20 -9.22
CA HIS A 64 7.16 -9.08 -8.25
C HIS A 64 6.70 -9.09 -6.78
N GLY A 65 5.53 -9.65 -6.52
CA GLY A 65 5.07 -10.01 -5.18
C GLY A 65 4.39 -8.91 -4.38
N MET A 66 4.12 -7.77 -5.01
CA MET A 66 3.33 -6.70 -4.42
C MET A 66 1.84 -7.04 -4.46
N SER A 67 1.17 -7.03 -3.30
CA SER A 67 -0.28 -7.16 -3.24
C SER A 67 -0.97 -5.87 -3.70
N TYR A 68 -2.19 -6.02 -4.22
CA TYR A 68 -2.99 -4.87 -4.68
C TYR A 68 -3.42 -3.96 -3.53
N LEU A 69 -3.66 -4.53 -2.33
CA LEU A 69 -3.92 -3.74 -1.13
C LEU A 69 -2.70 -2.90 -0.74
N LEU A 70 -1.50 -3.49 -0.75
CA LEU A 70 -0.28 -2.73 -0.46
C LEU A 70 -0.03 -1.64 -1.51
N TYR A 71 -0.38 -1.88 -2.77
CA TYR A 71 -0.25 -0.87 -3.83
C TYR A 71 -1.15 0.33 -3.60
N ALA A 72 -2.43 0.12 -3.27
CA ALA A 72 -3.33 1.21 -2.91
C ALA A 72 -2.84 2.01 -1.69
N ILE A 73 -2.23 1.33 -0.71
CA ILE A 73 -1.60 1.98 0.44
C ILE A 73 -0.41 2.84 0.01
N TRP A 74 0.53 2.31 -0.78
CA TRP A 74 1.70 3.04 -1.26
C TRP A 74 1.36 4.26 -2.12
N GLU A 75 0.26 4.23 -2.84
CA GLU A 75 -0.27 5.39 -3.58
C GLU A 75 -0.95 6.42 -2.65
N HIS A 76 -0.89 6.22 -1.33
CA HIS A 76 -1.60 7.00 -0.30
C HIS A 76 -3.11 7.11 -0.54
N ASN A 77 -3.69 6.13 -1.23
CA ASN A 77 -5.06 6.16 -1.68
C ASN A 77 -5.98 5.52 -0.63
N TYR A 78 -6.43 6.32 0.34
CA TYR A 78 -7.26 5.87 1.45
C TYR A 78 -8.60 5.27 0.97
N ASP A 79 -9.26 5.95 0.03
CA ASP A 79 -10.58 5.52 -0.45
C ASP A 79 -10.51 4.20 -1.22
N MET A 80 -9.48 4.02 -2.04
CA MET A 80 -9.25 2.75 -2.73
C MET A 80 -8.82 1.65 -1.75
N THR A 81 -7.97 1.95 -0.77
CA THR A 81 -7.61 1.00 0.28
C THR A 81 -8.86 0.50 1.02
N LYS A 82 -9.73 1.42 1.44
CA LYS A 82 -11.01 1.10 2.10
C LYS A 82 -11.90 0.27 1.19
N PHE A 83 -12.01 0.64 -0.08
CA PHE A 83 -12.81 -0.09 -1.05
C PHE A 83 -12.33 -1.54 -1.26
N LEU A 84 -11.02 -1.76 -1.39
CA LEU A 84 -10.46 -3.10 -1.54
C LEU A 84 -10.75 -3.95 -0.29
N LEU A 85 -10.61 -3.39 0.92
CA LEU A 85 -10.94 -4.07 2.17
C LEU A 85 -12.44 -4.41 2.27
N GLU A 86 -13.32 -3.49 1.89
CA GLU A 86 -14.78 -3.72 1.80
C GLU A 86 -15.13 -4.85 0.83
N ASN A 87 -14.29 -5.09 -0.16
CA ASN A 87 -14.44 -6.14 -1.17
C ASN A 87 -13.55 -7.37 -0.89
N GLY A 88 -13.16 -7.59 0.36
CA GLY A 88 -12.54 -8.84 0.81
C GLY A 88 -11.02 -8.91 0.64
N ALA A 89 -10.34 -7.78 0.40
CA ALA A 89 -8.90 -7.72 0.58
C ALA A 89 -8.53 -8.08 2.03
N ASN A 90 -7.63 -9.04 2.19
CA ASN A 90 -7.15 -9.50 3.48
C ASN A 90 -6.07 -8.51 3.98
N PRO A 91 -6.29 -7.81 5.11
CA PRO A 91 -5.31 -6.85 5.63
C PRO A 91 -4.02 -7.52 6.15
N ASN A 92 -4.00 -8.85 6.29
CA ASN A 92 -2.84 -9.65 6.65
C ASN A 92 -2.20 -10.33 5.43
N PHE A 93 -2.56 -9.93 4.21
CA PHE A 93 -1.95 -10.48 3.01
C PHE A 93 -0.54 -9.92 2.82
N VAL A 94 0.46 -10.80 2.94
CA VAL A 94 1.87 -10.42 2.91
C VAL A 94 2.34 -10.22 1.47
N SER A 95 2.95 -9.07 1.20
CA SER A 95 3.72 -8.84 -0.03
C SER A 95 5.13 -9.41 0.17
N VAL A 96 5.65 -10.10 -0.84
CA VAL A 96 6.94 -10.81 -0.76
C VAL A 96 7.79 -10.42 -1.96
N PHE A 97 8.84 -9.65 -1.76
CA PHE A 97 9.72 -9.18 -2.83
C PHE A 97 10.98 -10.04 -2.87
N TRP A 98 11.28 -10.67 -4.01
CA TRP A 98 12.38 -11.63 -4.17
C TRP A 98 13.56 -11.12 -5.01
N GLU A 99 13.43 -9.98 -5.71
CA GLU A 99 14.46 -9.50 -6.64
C GLU A 99 15.41 -8.46 -6.05
N VAL A 100 15.29 -8.13 -4.76
CA VAL A 100 16.19 -7.14 -4.14
C VAL A 100 17.59 -7.72 -3.99
N LYS A 101 17.71 -8.99 -3.56
CA LYS A 101 18.85 -9.91 -3.74
C LYS A 101 18.35 -11.36 -3.56
N PRO A 102 18.90 -12.38 -4.25
CA PRO A 102 18.45 -13.78 -4.10
C PRO A 102 18.47 -14.30 -2.65
N GLU A 103 19.36 -13.76 -1.82
CA GLU A 103 19.53 -14.06 -0.40
C GLU A 103 18.64 -13.22 0.55
N GLU A 104 17.93 -12.20 0.05
CA GLU A 104 17.13 -11.27 0.87
C GLU A 104 15.69 -11.19 0.33
N THR A 105 14.85 -12.15 0.75
CA THR A 105 13.39 -12.03 0.57
C THR A 105 12.85 -10.99 1.55
N VAL A 106 12.29 -9.89 1.03
CA VAL A 106 11.66 -8.86 1.86
C VAL A 106 10.17 -9.15 1.96
N ARG A 107 9.65 -9.22 3.19
CA ARG A 107 8.22 -9.39 3.46
C ARG A 107 7.68 -8.09 4.02
N ILE A 108 6.53 -7.65 3.52
CA ILE A 108 5.87 -6.42 3.98
C ILE A 108 4.41 -6.72 4.24
N LEU A 109 3.91 -6.28 5.40
CA LEU A 109 2.49 -6.29 5.74
C LEU A 109 1.87 -4.91 5.57
N PRO A 110 0.57 -4.83 5.20
CA PRO A 110 -0.16 -3.56 5.12
C PRO A 110 -0.08 -2.73 6.40
N LEU A 111 -0.29 -3.36 7.56
CA LEU A 111 -0.32 -2.66 8.85
C LEU A 111 1.04 -2.08 9.24
N GLU A 112 2.13 -2.77 8.91
CA GLU A 112 3.50 -2.27 9.13
C GLU A 112 3.75 -0.99 8.33
N THR A 113 3.38 -1.00 7.05
CA THR A 113 3.66 0.11 6.11
C THR A 113 3.04 1.42 6.59
N VAL A 114 1.79 1.38 7.06
CA VAL A 114 1.05 2.57 7.48
C VAL A 114 1.50 3.12 8.83
N CYS A 115 2.46 2.45 9.48
CA CYS A 115 3.11 2.93 10.70
C CYS A 115 4.33 3.82 10.42
N TYR A 116 4.76 3.95 9.15
CA TYR A 116 5.78 4.90 8.76
C TYR A 116 5.29 6.36 8.79
N LYS A 117 6.24 7.31 8.78
CA LYS A 117 6.00 8.74 9.06
C LYS A 117 5.04 9.44 8.08
N ASP A 118 4.93 8.93 6.87
CA ASP A 118 4.20 9.50 5.73
C ASP A 118 2.72 9.12 5.71
N TYR A 119 2.28 8.23 6.61
CA TYR A 119 0.90 7.78 6.69
C TYR A 119 0.13 8.44 7.83
N ASN A 120 -1.10 8.87 7.54
CA ASN A 120 -2.07 9.31 8.54
C ASN A 120 -2.56 8.11 9.37
N ILE A 121 -2.79 8.30 10.67
CA ILE A 121 -3.31 7.26 11.58
C ILE A 121 -4.61 6.59 11.09
N ASN A 122 -5.42 7.28 10.27
CA ASN A 122 -6.65 6.72 9.71
C ASN A 122 -6.41 5.42 8.93
N PHE A 123 -5.25 5.24 8.30
CA PHE A 123 -4.88 3.96 7.68
C PHE A 123 -4.67 2.84 8.71
N VAL A 124 -3.99 3.13 9.83
CA VAL A 124 -3.84 2.18 10.95
C VAL A 124 -5.22 1.77 11.47
N LYS A 125 -6.09 2.74 11.75
CA LYS A 125 -7.46 2.50 12.22
C LYS A 125 -8.25 1.65 11.23
N LEU A 126 -8.13 1.96 9.94
CA LEU A 126 -8.81 1.23 8.87
C LEU A 126 -8.35 -0.24 8.83
N LEU A 127 -7.06 -0.51 8.79
CA LEU A 127 -6.54 -1.87 8.71
C LEU A 127 -6.88 -2.69 9.97
N ILE A 128 -6.75 -2.11 11.17
CA ILE A 128 -7.17 -2.76 12.43
C ILE A 128 -8.67 -3.06 12.41
N LYS A 129 -9.51 -2.12 11.96
CA LYS A 129 -10.96 -2.33 11.82
C LYS A 129 -11.30 -3.53 10.94
N TYR A 130 -10.51 -3.80 9.91
CA TYR A 130 -10.69 -4.95 9.01
C TYR A 130 -9.96 -6.22 9.47
N GLY A 131 -9.37 -6.22 10.68
CA GLY A 131 -8.78 -7.41 11.28
C GLY A 131 -7.29 -7.60 10.99
N ALA A 132 -6.54 -6.52 10.72
CA ALA A 132 -5.09 -6.58 10.71
C ALA A 132 -4.55 -7.02 12.08
N ASN A 133 -3.61 -7.96 12.09
CA ASN A 133 -2.97 -8.46 13.30
C ASN A 133 -1.76 -7.57 13.65
N PRO A 134 -1.79 -6.82 14.77
CA PRO A 134 -0.66 -5.97 15.17
C PRO A 134 0.58 -6.74 15.62
N ASN A 135 0.46 -8.06 15.84
CA ASN A 135 1.55 -8.93 16.32
C ASN A 135 2.05 -9.92 15.26
N ASP A 136 1.75 -9.68 13.98
CA ASP A 136 2.17 -10.56 12.90
C ASP A 136 3.68 -10.49 12.66
N THR A 137 4.38 -11.60 12.91
CA THR A 137 5.84 -11.68 12.85
C THR A 137 6.38 -12.06 11.47
N ARG A 138 5.52 -12.16 10.44
CA ARG A 138 5.98 -12.49 9.07
C ARG A 138 6.70 -11.33 8.40
N ALA A 139 6.56 -10.12 8.93
CA ALA A 139 7.23 -8.90 8.50
C ALA A 139 7.68 -8.09 9.74
N GLN A 140 8.04 -6.82 9.60
CA GLN A 140 8.41 -5.99 10.74
C GLN A 140 7.15 -5.59 11.53
N LEU A 141 7.29 -5.54 12.86
CA LEU A 141 6.16 -5.28 13.74
C LEU A 141 5.68 -3.82 13.60
N PRO A 142 4.37 -3.57 13.42
CA PRO A 142 3.80 -2.23 13.33
C PRO A 142 4.18 -1.32 14.51
N LEU A 143 4.23 -1.88 15.72
CA LEU A 143 4.61 -1.14 16.92
C LEU A 143 6.06 -0.67 16.89
N PHE A 144 6.97 -1.48 16.33
CA PHE A 144 8.37 -1.10 16.15
C PHE A 144 8.50 0.04 15.12
N ALA A 145 7.79 -0.03 13.99
CA ALA A 145 7.76 1.03 13.00
C ALA A 145 7.26 2.35 13.59
N ALA A 146 6.14 2.33 14.33
CA ALA A 146 5.61 3.53 14.98
C ALA A 146 6.58 4.12 16.02
N ALA A 147 7.27 3.27 16.79
CA ALA A 147 8.27 3.68 17.77
C ALA A 147 9.52 4.31 17.12
N LEU A 148 10.02 3.75 16.02
CA LEU A 148 11.14 4.30 15.26
C LEU A 148 10.89 5.76 14.83
N TYR A 149 9.64 6.08 14.47
CA TYR A 149 9.23 7.42 14.10
C TYR A 149 8.67 8.27 15.25
N LYS A 150 8.70 7.75 16.49
CA LYS A 150 8.20 8.43 17.69
C LYS A 150 6.74 8.89 17.55
N ASP A 151 5.94 8.14 16.78
CA ASP A 151 4.53 8.46 16.51
C ASP A 151 3.66 7.96 17.67
N LYS A 152 3.58 8.78 18.72
CA LYS A 152 2.83 8.48 19.94
C LYS A 152 1.39 8.07 19.66
N GLN A 153 0.72 8.70 18.70
CA GLN A 153 -0.69 8.42 18.41
C GLN A 153 -0.88 7.02 17.83
N LYS A 154 0.01 6.60 16.91
CA LYS A 154 -0.01 5.24 16.37
C LYS A 154 0.39 4.20 17.42
N ILE A 155 1.38 4.51 18.26
CA ILE A 155 1.81 3.63 19.37
C ILE A 155 0.63 3.36 20.31
N GLU A 156 -0.01 4.42 20.82
CA GLU A 156 -1.15 4.31 21.74
C GLU A 156 -2.29 3.49 21.13
N TYR A 157 -2.63 3.76 19.87
CA TYR A 157 -3.70 3.02 19.19
C TYR A 157 -3.35 1.55 18.96
N LEU A 158 -2.10 1.23 18.58
CA LEU A 158 -1.68 -0.17 18.41
C LEU A 158 -1.75 -0.93 19.75
N LEU A 159 -1.29 -0.31 20.85
CA LEU A 159 -1.37 -0.90 22.19
C LEU A 159 -2.81 -1.11 22.65
N GLU A 160 -3.69 -0.13 22.41
CA GLU A 160 -5.13 -0.23 22.71
C GLU A 160 -5.78 -1.44 22.01
N TYR A 161 -5.30 -1.80 20.81
CA TYR A 161 -5.80 -2.91 20.01
C TYR A 161 -4.91 -4.17 20.08
N GLY A 162 -4.15 -4.33 21.17
CA GLY A 162 -3.52 -5.59 21.53
C GLY A 162 -2.14 -5.84 20.94
N ALA A 163 -1.44 -4.80 20.44
CA ALA A 163 -0.03 -4.90 20.12
C ALA A 163 0.79 -5.24 21.39
N ASP A 164 1.66 -6.24 21.32
CA ASP A 164 2.52 -6.63 22.42
C ASP A 164 3.81 -5.80 22.44
N ILE A 165 3.95 -4.96 23.46
CA ILE A 165 5.14 -4.12 23.68
C ILE A 165 6.43 -4.92 23.91
N ASN A 166 6.32 -6.18 24.34
CA ASN A 166 7.44 -7.05 24.63
C ASN A 166 7.88 -7.89 23.42
N GLN A 167 7.19 -7.76 22.29
CA GLN A 167 7.53 -8.51 21.10
C GLN A 167 8.80 -7.95 20.45
N PHE A 168 9.67 -8.84 20.00
CA PHE A 168 10.96 -8.48 19.41
C PHE A 168 10.89 -8.48 17.88
N ASN A 169 11.62 -7.58 17.23
CA ASN A 169 11.78 -7.61 15.78
C ASN A 169 12.69 -8.78 15.33
N SER A 170 12.90 -8.94 14.02
CA SER A 170 13.77 -9.97 13.44
C SER A 170 15.23 -9.91 13.92
N SER A 171 15.68 -8.74 14.37
CA SER A 171 17.00 -8.50 14.98
C SER A 171 17.04 -8.77 16.50
N LYS A 172 15.94 -9.28 17.09
CA LYS A 172 15.76 -9.50 18.54
C LYS A 172 15.81 -8.21 19.37
N GLU A 173 15.46 -7.07 18.79
CA GLU A 173 15.35 -5.81 19.49
C GLU A 173 13.92 -5.63 20.03
N THR A 174 13.79 -5.16 21.27
CA THR A 174 12.47 -4.76 21.84
C THR A 174 12.05 -3.39 21.31
N VAL A 175 10.77 -3.06 21.41
CA VAL A 175 10.29 -1.68 21.21
C VAL A 175 10.82 -0.71 22.29
N ILE A 176 11.19 -1.23 23.47
CA ILE A 176 11.42 -0.43 24.70
C ILE A 176 12.82 0.20 24.76
N ILE A 177 13.76 -0.13 23.87
CA ILE A 177 15.17 0.29 24.02
C ILE A 177 15.44 1.80 23.92
N ASP A 178 14.48 2.67 23.55
CA ASP A 178 14.75 4.13 23.44
C ASP A 178 13.74 5.06 24.15
N GLN A 179 12.60 4.55 24.65
CA GLN A 179 11.58 5.40 25.32
C GLN A 179 11.64 5.38 26.85
N ALA A 180 12.42 4.49 27.47
CA ALA A 180 12.52 4.37 28.93
C ALA A 180 13.81 5.00 29.53
N ILE A 181 14.72 5.55 28.72
CA ILE A 181 16.02 6.07 29.19
C ILE A 181 16.11 7.61 29.13
N THR A 182 15.12 8.31 28.58
CA THR A 182 15.07 9.78 28.60
C THR A 182 13.74 10.31 29.13
N ALA A 183 13.61 10.30 30.46
CA ALA A 183 12.74 11.19 31.23
C ALA A 183 13.57 11.79 32.37
#